data_AF-A0A0D1VBU7-F1
#
_entry.id   AF-A0A0D1VBU7-F1
#
_cell.length_a   1.000
_cell.length_b   1.000
_cell.length_c   1.000
_cell.angle_alpha   90.00
_cell.angle_beta   90.00
_cell.angle_gamma   90.00
#
_symmetry.space_group_name_H-M   'P 1'
#
loop_
_entity.id
_entity.type
_entity.pdbx_description
1 polymer ?
#
loop_
_entity_poly.entity_id
_entity_poly.type
_entity_poly.pdbx_seq_one_letter_code
_entity_poly.pdbx_strand_id
1 'polypeptide(L)' 'MICRVLFPEKARAIDLSVSLASLATQLMKAETHQRRVTGIRFNKQDKAIEVELEEIPDESSL' A
#
# COMPACT_ATOMS: atom_id res chain seq x y z
N MET A 1 -8.64 3.05 5.17
CA MET A 1 -8.71 2.04 4.08
C MET A 1 -7.46 1.16 4.17
N ILE A 2 -7.53 -0.13 3.80
CA ILE A 2 -6.35 -1.02 3.74
C ILE A 2 -6.13 -1.48 2.30
N CYS A 3 -4.95 -1.17 1.74
CA CYS A 3 -4.49 -1.72 0.47
C CYS A 3 -3.65 -2.98 0.72
N ARG A 4 -3.85 -4.04 -0.05
CA ARG A 4 -3.16 -5.32 0.13
C ARG A 4 -2.42 -5.73 -1.13
N VAL A 5 -1.19 -6.21 -0.98
CA VAL A 5 -0.42 -6.88 -2.04
C VAL A 5 -0.16 -8.31 -1.61
N LEU A 6 -0.74 -9.26 -2.34
CA LEU A 6 -0.53 -10.69 -2.12
C LEU A 6 0.78 -11.13 -2.77
N PHE A 7 1.51 -12.03 -2.10
CA PHE A 7 2.68 -12.65 -2.69
C PHE A 7 2.42 -14.09 -3.13
N PRO A 8 2.93 -14.49 -4.30
CA PRO A 8 2.96 -15.89 -4.69
C PRO A 8 3.76 -16.73 -3.68
N GLU A 9 3.35 -17.98 -3.44
CA GLU A 9 4.01 -18.90 -2.47
C GLU A 9 5.50 -19.15 -2.74
N LYS A 10 5.98 -18.83 -3.94
CA LYS A 10 7.37 -19.01 -4.38
C LYS A 10 8.00 -17.73 -4.96
N ALA A 11 7.48 -16.57 -4.58
CA ALA A 11 8.01 -15.29 -5.02
C ALA A 11 9.48 -15.14 -4.59
N ARG A 12 10.38 -14.88 -5.55
CA ARG A 12 11.74 -14.50 -5.24
C ARG A 12 11.74 -13.07 -4.69
N ALA A 13 12.78 -12.68 -3.95
CA ALA A 13 12.88 -11.33 -3.40
C ALA A 13 12.71 -10.21 -4.46
N ILE A 14 13.11 -10.48 -5.71
CA ILE A 14 12.92 -9.57 -6.84
C ILE A 14 11.44 -9.40 -7.25
N ASP A 15 10.63 -10.45 -7.12
CA ASP A 15 9.20 -10.42 -7.44
C ASP A 15 8.45 -9.60 -6.36
N LEU A 16 8.95 -9.62 -5.12
CA LEU A 16 8.43 -8.81 -4.00
C LEU A 16 8.70 -7.32 -4.20
N SER A 17 9.91 -6.95 -4.63
CA SER A 17 10.28 -5.54 -4.83
C SER A 17 9.51 -4.89 -5.97
N VAL A 18 9.26 -5.63 -7.06
CA VAL A 18 8.41 -5.17 -8.17
C VAL A 18 6.96 -4.96 -7.72
N SER A 19 6.43 -5.88 -6.90
CA SER A 19 5.06 -5.80 -6.39
C SER A 19 4.86 -4.59 -5.45
N LEU A 20 5.85 -4.32 -4.59
CA LEU A 20 5.90 -3.13 -3.74
C LEU A 20 6.00 -1.83 -4.53
N ALA A 21 6.86 -1.77 -5.55
CA ALA A 21 7.00 -0.61 -6.41
C ALA A 21 5.72 -0.33 -7.22
N SER A 22 5.04 -1.38 -7.68
CA SER A 22 3.73 -1.27 -8.34
C SER A 22 2.68 -0.71 -7.38
N LEU A 23 2.63 -1.17 -6.13
CA LEU A 23 1.73 -0.62 -5.12
C LEU A 23 2.04 0.86 -4.84
N ALA A 24 3.30 1.22 -4.63
CA ALA A 24 3.69 2.61 -4.43
C ALA A 24 3.27 3.48 -5.63
N THR A 25 3.45 2.97 -6.85
CA THR A 25 3.02 3.66 -8.08
C THR A 25 1.50 3.81 -8.16
N GLN A 26 0.74 2.80 -7.78
CA GLN A 26 -0.72 2.86 -7.74
C GLN A 26 -1.21 3.87 -6.70
N LEU A 27 -0.60 3.90 -5.51
CA LEU A 27 -0.88 4.91 -4.49
C LEU A 27 -0.57 6.31 -5.01
N MET A 28 0.58 6.52 -5.65
CA MET A 28 0.93 7.81 -6.26
C MET A 28 -0.02 8.23 -7.39
N LYS A 29 -0.53 7.28 -8.20
CA LYS A 29 -1.42 7.56 -9.34
C LYS A 29 -2.89 7.73 -8.98
N ALA A 30 -3.35 7.11 -7.91
CA ALA A 30 -4.77 7.08 -7.53
C ALA A 30 -5.26 8.40 -6.90
N GLU A 31 -4.61 9.54 -7.18
CA GLU A 31 -4.89 10.86 -6.58
C GLU A 31 -5.06 10.77 -5.05
N THR A 32 -4.30 9.89 -4.37
CA THR A 32 -4.30 9.83 -2.91
C THR A 32 -3.55 11.01 -2.29
N HIS A 33 -3.51 12.17 -2.95
CA HIS A 33 -2.97 13.42 -2.39
C HIS A 33 -3.67 13.79 -1.08
N GLN A 34 -4.88 13.28 -0.88
CA GLN A 34 -5.65 13.39 0.37
C GLN A 34 -5.62 12.12 1.22
N ARG A 35 -4.64 11.22 1.05
CA ARG A 35 -4.49 10.06 1.93
C ARG A 35 -3.04 9.85 2.37
N ARG A 36 -2.86 9.67 3.67
CA ARG A 36 -1.57 9.44 4.31
C ARG A 36 -1.39 7.95 4.57
N VAL A 37 -0.22 7.42 4.24
CA VAL A 37 0.19 6.09 4.72
C VAL A 37 0.47 6.18 6.21
N THR A 38 -0.26 5.40 7.01
CA THR A 38 -0.13 5.39 8.49
C THR A 38 0.48 4.10 9.02
N GLY A 39 0.50 3.04 8.21
CA GLY A 39 1.12 1.77 8.59
C GLY A 39 1.47 0.90 7.38
N ILE A 40 2.55 0.13 7.51
CA ILE A 40 2.93 -0.92 6.57
C ILE A 40 3.22 -2.16 7.41
N ARG A 41 2.54 -3.27 7.13
CA ARG A 41 2.71 -4.52 7.88
C ARG A 41 2.72 -5.74 6.97
N PHE A 42 3.46 -6.77 7.39
CA PHE A 42 3.47 -8.06 6.73
C PHE A 42 2.52 -9.03 7.43
N ASN A 43 1.44 -9.40 6.76
CA ASN A 43 0.53 -10.44 7.20
C ASN A 43 1.10 -11.81 6.83
N LYS A 44 1.56 -12.55 7.84
CA LYS A 44 2.18 -13.86 7.69
C LYS A 44 1.18 -14.98 7.33
N GLN A 45 -0.08 -14.85 7.73
CA GLN A 45 -1.11 -15.84 7.43
C GLN A 45 -1.47 -15.78 5.94
N ASP A 46 -1.73 -14.58 5.45
CA ASP A 46 -2.15 -14.34 4.07
C ASP A 46 -0.99 -14.11 3.10
N LYS A 47 0.26 -14.15 3.63
CA LYS A 47 1.50 -13.85 2.88
C LYS A 47 1.36 -12.55 2.07
N ALA A 48 0.94 -11.47 2.74
CA ALA A 48 0.61 -10.19 2.12
C ALA A 48 1.32 -9.02 2.80
N ILE A 49 1.64 -7.97 2.04
CA ILE A 49 1.89 -6.65 2.62
C ILE A 49 0.58 -5.87 2.63
N GLU A 50 0.27 -5.33 3.80
CA GLU A 50 -0.89 -4.49 4.05
C GLU A 50 -0.39 -3.08 4.32
N VAL A 51 -0.96 -2.12 3.59
CA VAL A 51 -0.69 -0.70 3.74
C VAL A 51 -1.95 -0.01 4.21
N GLU A 52 -1.84 0.66 5.35
CA GLU A 52 -2.93 1.42 5.96
C GLU A 52 -2.89 2.85 5.46
N LEU A 53 -4.06 3.33 5.03
CA LEU A 53 -4.27 4.66 4.52
C LEU A 53 -5.35 5.36 5.34
N GLU A 54 -5.05 6.56 5.80
CA GLU A 54 -6.00 7.49 6.40
C GLU A 54 -6.25 8.66 5.47
N GLU A 55 -7.49 9.16 5.44
CA GLU A 55 -7.82 10.37 4.70
C GLU A 55 -7.26 11.58 5.45
N ILE A 56 -6.60 12.46 4.70
CA ILE A 56 -6.17 13.77 5.18
C ILE A 56 -7.37 14.68 4.94
N PRO A 57 -7.95 15.28 6.00
CA PRO A 57 -9.01 16.25 5.82
C PRO A 57 -8.48 17.42 4.97
N ASP A 58 -9.26 17.82 3.97
CA ASP A 58 -8.92 18.91 3.06
C ASP A 58 -8.88 20.23 3.85
N GLU A 59 -7.71 20.87 3.96
CA GLU A 59 -7.57 22.17 4.64
C GLU A 59 -8.33 23.30 3.90
N SER A 60 -8.86 23.03 2.71
CA SER A 60 -9.67 23.96 1.91
C SER A 60 -11.09 24.22 2.46
N SER A 61 -11.45 23.66 3.62
CA SER A 61 -12.78 23.80 4.25
C SER A 61 -12.80 24.67 5.51
N LEU A 62 -11.76 25.47 5.77
CA LEU A 62 -11.69 26.46 6.85
C LEU A 62 -11.72 27.91 6.32
#